data_AF-A0A5B8LUI2-F1
#
_entry.id   AF-A0A5B8LUI2-F1
#
_cell.length_a   1.000
_cell.length_b   1.000
_cell.length_c   1.000
_cell.angle_alpha   90.00
_cell.angle_beta   90.00
_cell.angle_gamma   90.00
#
_symmetry.space_group_name_H-M   'P 1'
#
loop_
_entity.id
_entity.type
_entity.pdbx_description
1 polymer ?
#
loop_
_entity_poly.entity_id
_entity_poly.type
_entity_poly.pdbx_seq_one_letter_code
_entity_poly.pdbx_strand_id
1 'polypeptide(L)'
;MSTSIETLSKPVKPDSKLASAIDRVTAALGDDDAGISAEALALLLTQATRCYVQRLQQGEYFSPFHPDIEITATEAMILSTEVLKSADLQLFELGMWQSMGSPT
;
A
#
# COMPACT_ATOMS: atom_id res chain seq x y z
N MET A 1 -14.54 30.58 18.48
CA MET A 1 -15.29 29.69 17.57
C MET A 1 -14.31 28.67 17.03
N SER A 2 -14.33 27.45 17.57
CA SER A 2 -13.45 26.36 17.14
C SER A 2 -14.28 25.36 16.35
N THR A 3 -14.13 25.37 15.04
CA THR A 3 -14.80 24.41 14.16
C THR A 3 -14.07 23.08 14.27
N SER A 4 -14.71 22.11 14.92
CA SER A 4 -14.23 20.72 14.98
C SER A 4 -14.39 20.10 13.59
N ILE A 5 -13.32 19.57 13.01
CA ILE A 5 -13.40 18.75 11.80
C ILE A 5 -13.89 17.37 12.25
N GLU A 6 -15.20 17.22 12.24
CA GLU A 6 -15.87 15.94 12.34
C GLU A 6 -15.58 15.20 11.03
N THR A 7 -14.58 14.34 11.04
CA THR A 7 -14.30 13.46 9.90
C THR A 7 -15.41 12.43 9.87
N LEU A 8 -16.49 12.73 9.13
CA LEU A 8 -17.58 11.82 8.80
C LEU A 8 -17.06 10.70 7.88
N SER A 9 -16.16 9.87 8.38
CA SER A 9 -15.88 8.57 7.79
C SER A 9 -17.07 7.68 8.13
N LYS A 10 -18.04 7.62 7.21
CA LYS A 10 -19.16 6.67 7.32
C LYS A 10 -18.58 5.29 7.60
N PRO A 11 -19.15 4.51 8.54
CA PRO A 11 -18.66 3.16 8.82
C PRO A 11 -18.74 2.35 7.51
N VAL A 12 -17.57 2.05 6.95
CA VAL A 12 -17.47 1.17 5.78
C VAL A 12 -17.89 -0.21 6.27
N LYS A 13 -19.02 -0.71 5.76
CA LYS A 13 -19.44 -2.09 6.04
C LYS A 13 -18.29 -3.01 5.61
N PRO A 14 -17.80 -3.90 6.49
CA PRO A 14 -16.68 -4.76 6.15
C PRO A 14 -17.06 -5.63 4.94
N ASP A 15 -16.24 -5.55 3.89
CA ASP A 15 -16.35 -6.43 2.74
C ASP A 15 -15.88 -7.82 3.17
N SER A 16 -16.82 -8.75 3.34
CA SER A 16 -16.54 -10.10 3.82
C SER A 16 -15.63 -10.90 2.89
N LYS A 17 -15.62 -10.59 1.59
CA LYS A 17 -14.70 -11.23 0.64
C LYS A 17 -13.28 -10.68 0.79
N LEU A 18 -13.16 -9.37 1.00
CA LEU A 18 -11.86 -8.74 1.26
C LEU A 18 -11.28 -9.23 2.60
N ALA A 19 -12.11 -9.34 3.64
CA ALA A 19 -11.69 -9.90 4.93
C ALA A 19 -11.14 -11.32 4.76
N SER A 20 -11.86 -12.20 4.04
CA SER A 20 -11.38 -13.55 3.75
C SER A 20 -10.09 -13.57 2.92
N ALA A 21 -9.90 -12.64 2.00
CA ALA A 21 -8.65 -12.53 1.24
C ALA A 21 -7.48 -12.10 2.13
N ILE A 22 -7.68 -11.13 3.02
CA ILE A 22 -6.67 -10.68 4.00
C ILE A 22 -6.29 -11.84 4.92
N ASP A 23 -7.26 -12.58 5.45
CA ASP A 23 -7.01 -13.74 6.31
C ASP A 23 -6.16 -14.81 5.61
N ARG A 24 -6.40 -15.06 4.31
CA ARG A 24 -5.59 -15.98 3.51
C ARG A 24 -4.16 -15.49 3.31
N VAL A 25 -3.95 -14.19 3.08
CA VAL A 25 -2.61 -13.61 2.96
C VAL A 25 -1.86 -13.69 4.28
N THR A 26 -2.53 -13.38 5.39
CA THR A 26 -1.95 -13.48 6.73
C THR A 26 -1.57 -14.92 7.08
N ALA A 27 -2.41 -15.90 6.76
CA ALA A 27 -2.11 -17.30 7.01
C ALA A 27 -0.88 -17.79 6.22
N ALA A 28 -0.71 -17.34 4.98
CA ALA A 28 0.43 -17.70 4.14
C ALA A 28 1.78 -17.13 4.62
N LEU A 29 1.80 -16.18 5.55
CA LEU A 29 3.04 -15.66 6.15
C LEU A 29 3.67 -16.64 7.16
N GLY A 30 2.92 -17.63 7.66
CA GLY A 30 3.36 -18.56 8.70
C GLY A 30 3.36 -20.03 8.33
N ASP A 31 2.95 -20.38 7.11
CA ASP A 31 2.79 -21.76 6.64
C ASP A 31 3.21 -21.89 5.17
N ASP A 32 4.30 -22.62 4.92
CA ASP A 32 4.84 -22.87 3.57
C ASP A 32 3.86 -23.66 2.69
N ASP A 33 2.96 -24.47 3.28
CA ASP A 33 1.98 -25.29 2.56
C ASP A 33 0.65 -24.55 2.27
N ALA A 34 0.36 -23.45 2.98
CA ALA A 34 -0.78 -22.57 2.71
C ALA A 34 -0.50 -21.53 1.61
N GLY A 35 0.63 -21.67 0.92
CA GLY A 35 1.24 -20.68 0.06
C GLY A 35 0.28 -19.98 -0.92
N ILE A 36 0.42 -18.66 -1.00
CA ILE A 36 -0.14 -17.87 -2.09
C ILE A 36 0.82 -17.97 -3.28
N SER A 37 0.30 -18.29 -4.48
CA SER A 37 1.13 -18.29 -5.67
C SER A 37 1.68 -16.89 -5.96
N ALA A 38 2.91 -16.82 -6.49
CA ALA A 38 3.51 -15.53 -6.87
C ALA A 38 2.63 -14.71 -7.81
N GLU A 39 1.91 -15.36 -8.73
CA GLU A 39 0.96 -14.73 -9.63
C GLU A 39 -0.23 -14.11 -8.88
N ALA A 40 -0.81 -14.83 -7.93
CA ALA A 40 -1.93 -14.32 -7.14
C ALA A 40 -1.51 -13.14 -6.26
N LEU A 41 -0.32 -13.19 -5.66
CA LEU A 41 0.24 -12.08 -4.88
C LEU A 41 0.52 -10.85 -5.77
N ALA A 42 1.10 -11.06 -6.95
CA ALA A 42 1.36 -9.99 -7.91
C ALA A 42 0.07 -9.32 -8.38
N LEU A 43 -0.98 -10.10 -8.66
CA LEU A 43 -2.30 -9.58 -9.03
C LEU A 43 -2.93 -8.76 -7.90
N LEU A 44 -2.87 -9.27 -6.66
CA LEU A 44 -3.38 -8.57 -5.48
C LEU A 44 -2.69 -7.22 -5.29
N LEU A 45 -1.35 -7.21 -5.28
CA LEU A 45 -0.55 -5.99 -5.14
C LEU A 45 -0.90 -4.98 -6.24
N THR A 46 -0.96 -5.43 -7.50
CA THR A 46 -1.27 -4.56 -8.65
C THR A 46 -2.62 -3.85 -8.48
N GLN A 47 -3.68 -4.58 -8.13
CA GLN A 47 -5.02 -3.99 -7.99
C GLN A 47 -5.13 -3.11 -6.75
N ALA A 48 -4.50 -3.51 -5.64
CA ALA A 48 -4.45 -2.71 -4.41
C ALA A 48 -3.73 -1.38 -4.64
N THR A 49 -2.58 -1.39 -5.32
CA THR A 49 -1.84 -0.17 -5.68
C THR A 49 -2.68 0.75 -6.56
N ARG A 50 -3.36 0.23 -7.58
CA ARG A 50 -4.24 1.05 -8.45
C ARG A 50 -5.37 1.70 -7.66
N CYS A 51 -6.02 0.94 -6.78
CA CYS A 51 -7.08 1.45 -5.92
C CYS A 51 -6.56 2.55 -4.99
N TYR A 52 -5.41 2.33 -4.34
CA TYR A 52 -4.77 3.32 -3.47
C TYR A 52 -4.43 4.61 -4.22
N VAL A 53 -3.75 4.51 -5.38
CA VAL A 53 -3.39 5.67 -6.20
C VAL A 53 -4.62 6.45 -6.68
N GLN A 54 -5.70 5.75 -7.06
CA GLN A 54 -6.96 6.40 -7.44
C GLN A 54 -7.52 7.27 -6.29
N ARG A 55 -7.45 6.79 -5.05
CA ARG A 55 -7.93 7.57 -3.88
C ARG A 55 -7.03 8.75 -3.57
N LEU A 56 -5.71 8.60 -3.69
CA LEU A 56 -4.77 9.72 -3.59
C LEU A 56 -5.09 10.81 -4.63
N GLN A 57 -5.36 10.42 -5.87
CA GLN A 57 -5.74 11.35 -6.96
C GLN A 57 -7.08 12.07 -6.70
N GLN A 58 -7.94 11.50 -5.86
CA GLN A 58 -9.20 12.11 -5.40
C GLN A 58 -9.00 13.05 -4.19
N GLY A 59 -7.77 13.22 -3.71
CA GLY A 59 -7.42 14.08 -2.57
C GLY A 59 -7.55 13.38 -1.21
N GLU A 60 -7.71 12.06 -1.18
CA GLU A 60 -7.73 11.28 0.05
C GLU A 60 -6.32 10.81 0.40
N TYR A 61 -5.66 11.51 1.32
CA TYR A 61 -4.28 11.19 1.74
C TYR A 61 -4.28 10.33 3.01
N PHE A 62 -3.75 9.11 2.91
CA PHE A 62 -3.60 8.19 4.03
C PHE A 62 -2.40 7.26 3.82
N SER A 63 -1.89 6.67 4.91
CA SER A 63 -0.79 5.70 4.86
C SER A 63 -1.16 4.48 4.00
N PRO A 64 -0.25 3.96 3.14
CA PRO A 64 -0.48 2.71 2.42
C PRO A 64 -0.46 1.48 3.34
N PHE A 65 0.06 1.61 4.57
CA PHE A 65 0.14 0.54 5.57
C PHE A 65 -0.83 0.79 6.74
N HIS A 66 -1.40 -0.29 7.25
CA HIS A 66 -2.31 -0.27 8.40
C HIS A 66 -1.54 0.10 9.68
N PRO A 67 -2.05 0.98 10.55
CA PRO A 67 -1.32 1.48 11.73
C PRO A 67 -0.99 0.38 12.76
N ASP A 68 -1.80 -0.67 12.83
CA ASP A 68 -1.61 -1.77 13.79
C ASP A 68 -0.74 -2.93 13.24
N ILE A 69 -0.30 -2.85 11.99
CA ILE A 69 0.55 -3.87 11.35
C ILE A 69 1.92 -3.24 11.12
N GLU A 70 2.93 -3.73 11.83
CA GLU A 70 4.29 -3.24 11.68
C GLU A 70 4.86 -3.68 10.31
N ILE A 71 5.43 -2.71 9.59
CA ILE A 71 6.27 -2.93 8.41
C ILE A 71 7.63 -2.35 8.73
N THR A 72 8.66 -3.17 8.67
CA THR A 72 10.03 -2.71 8.91
C THR A 72 10.50 -1.81 7.77
N ALA A 73 11.44 -0.91 8.07
CA ALA A 73 12.07 -0.08 7.04
C ALA A 73 12.72 -0.93 5.92
N THR A 74 13.24 -2.10 6.28
CA THR A 74 13.84 -3.05 5.33
C THR A 74 12.80 -3.61 4.37
N GLU A 75 11.65 -4.08 4.85
CA GLU A 75 10.57 -4.59 3.99
C GLU A 75 10.04 -3.51 3.05
N ALA A 76 9.85 -2.29 3.55
CA ALA A 76 9.44 -1.15 2.74
C ALA A 76 10.45 -0.85 1.62
N MET A 77 11.75 -0.92 1.92
CA MET A 77 12.83 -0.69 0.95
C MET A 77 12.95 -1.81 -0.08
N ILE A 78 12.81 -3.07 0.33
CA ILE A 78 12.80 -4.21 -0.59
C ILE A 78 11.64 -4.06 -1.57
N LEU A 79 10.42 -3.84 -1.07
CA LEU A 79 9.24 -3.67 -1.93
C LEU A 79 9.39 -2.48 -2.88
N SER A 80 9.81 -1.32 -2.36
CA SER A 80 9.98 -0.11 -3.18
C SER A 80 11.00 -0.33 -4.29
N THR A 81 12.12 -0.99 -3.98
CA THR A 81 13.18 -1.30 -4.96
C THR A 81 12.65 -2.17 -6.09
N GLU A 82 11.92 -3.24 -5.77
CA GLU A 82 11.38 -4.15 -6.79
C GLU A 82 10.28 -3.50 -7.63
N VAL A 83 9.41 -2.68 -7.02
CA VAL A 83 8.40 -1.90 -7.74
C VAL A 83 9.07 -0.97 -8.77
N LEU A 84 10.11 -0.22 -8.36
CA LEU A 84 10.81 0.71 -9.24
C LEU A 84 11.53 -0.03 -10.37
N LYS A 85 12.23 -1.13 -10.07
CA LYS A 85 12.86 -1.97 -11.09
C LYS A 85 11.84 -2.50 -12.09
N SER A 86 10.65 -2.93 -11.64
CA SER A 86 9.59 -3.42 -12.53
C SER A 86 9.05 -2.35 -13.49
N ALA A 87 9.19 -1.08 -13.12
CA ALA A 87 8.81 0.07 -13.92
C ALA A 87 9.96 0.62 -14.78
N ASP A 88 11.08 -0.10 -14.87
CA ASP A 88 12.32 0.31 -15.53
C ASP A 88 12.89 1.64 -14.99
N LEU A 89 12.63 1.91 -13.69
CA LEU A 89 13.18 3.07 -12.98
C LEU A 89 14.36 2.64 -12.11
N GLN A 90 15.50 3.29 -12.31
CA GLN A 90 16.66 3.10 -11.46
C GLN A 90 16.54 4.00 -10.21
N LEU A 91 16.78 3.45 -9.02
CA LEU A 91 16.63 4.15 -7.73
C LEU A 91 17.39 5.48 -7.63
N PHE A 92 18.45 5.67 -8.42
CA PHE A 92 19.19 6.93 -8.46
C PHE A 92 18.41 8.10 -9.11
N GLU A 93 17.33 7.82 -9.83
CA GLU A 93 16.47 8.84 -10.45
C GLU A 93 15.47 9.48 -9.46
N LEU A 94 15.06 8.79 -8.39
CA LEU A 94 14.10 9.33 -7.42
C LEU A 94 14.65 10.51 -6.62
N GLY A 95 15.95 10.50 -6.30
CA GLY A 95 16.60 11.63 -5.63
C GLY A 95 16.53 12.93 -6.47
N MET A 96 16.56 12.81 -7.80
CA MET A 96 16.35 13.94 -8.71
C MET A 96 14.88 14.38 -8.80
N TRP A 97 13.92 13.47 -8.68
CA TRP A 97 12.50 13.83 -8.66
C TRP A 97 12.07 14.49 -7.35
N GLN A 98 12.61 14.05 -6.20
CA GLN A 98 12.37 14.68 -4.90
C GLN A 98 12.97 16.10 -4.83
N SER A 99 14.10 16.35 -5.50
CA SER A 99 14.70 17.69 -5.54
C SER A 99 13.90 18.67 -6.41
N MET A 100 13.15 18.18 -7.41
CA MET A 100 12.27 19.02 -8.23
C MET A 100 10.92 19.37 -7.56
N GLY A 101 10.53 18.66 -6.50
CA GLY A 101 9.27 18.86 -5.78
C GLY A 101 9.37 19.70 -4.50
N SER A 102 10.58 20.10 -4.08
CA SER A 102 10.79 20.88 -2.86
C SER A 102 10.87 22.37 -3.21
N PRO A 103 9.90 23.22 -2.81
CA PRO A 103 10.10 24.66 -2.83
C PRO A 103 11.21 25.00 -1.83
N THR A 104 12.21 25.76 -2.28
CA THR A 104 13.16 26.45 -1.39
C THR A 104 12.45 27.48 -0.53
#